data_AF-A0A0C9VQI6-F1
#
_entry.id   AF-A0A0C9VQI6-F1
#
_cell.length_a   1.000
_cell.length_b   1.000
_cell.length_c   1.000
_cell.angle_alpha   90.00
_cell.angle_beta   90.00
_cell.angle_gamma   90.00
#
_symmetry.space_group_name_H-M   'P 1'
#
loop_
_entity.id
_entity.type
_entity.pdbx_description
1 polymer ?
#
loop_
_entity_poly.entity_id
_entity_poly.type
_entity_poly.pdbx_seq_one_letter_code
_entity_poly.pdbx_strand_id
1 'polypeptide(L)'
;MVELQQDPAHLPRPDFTSNEYAEAPNQKIEFARWRRVREKEVAREAESLRQAVEEGTRKAAQEATDREEAIRTDKKKYPNKYTPIVMGPPPTHRPDIPSAYAQRKLKEGVYLEMWYLSHEGLDAAKQAAGQLSEDALHPILNAATGETSWMPASAKRDPHSFKRDEDLSWDEFSGTVPRMLIAMQHSSWPTERIEMFADFWGKILSHSLWLSTRLIDEKTLLLYQAEQCRNWHYKMEAQ
;
A
#
# COMPACT_ATOMS: atom_id res chain seq x y z
N MET A 1 -10.44 128.49 -18.71
CA MET A 1 -11.88 128.24 -18.47
C MET A 1 -12.26 127.04 -19.31
N VAL A 2 -12.57 125.84 -18.84
CA VAL A 2 -12.64 125.16 -17.54
C VAL A 2 -12.44 123.68 -17.92
N GLU A 3 -11.53 122.97 -17.24
CA GLU A 3 -11.40 121.52 -17.33
C GLU A 3 -12.66 120.87 -16.70
N LEU A 4 -13.32 119.97 -17.44
CA LEU A 4 -14.37 119.11 -16.90
C LEU A 4 -13.74 117.78 -16.49
N GLN A 5 -13.41 117.71 -15.21
CA GLN A 5 -12.92 116.55 -14.48
C GLN A 5 -13.96 115.42 -14.53
N GLN A 6 -13.62 114.30 -15.17
CA GLN A 6 -14.45 113.09 -15.15
C GLN A 6 -14.36 112.39 -13.78
N ASP A 7 -15.52 112.13 -13.20
CA ASP A 7 -15.74 111.52 -11.88
C ASP A 7 -15.40 110.02 -11.90
N PRO A 8 -14.46 109.52 -11.05
CA PRO A 8 -13.95 108.14 -11.12
C PRO A 8 -14.84 107.07 -10.45
N ALA A 9 -16.10 107.37 -10.11
CA ALA A 9 -16.94 106.48 -9.29
C ALA A 9 -18.03 105.68 -10.03
N HIS A 10 -17.97 105.52 -11.35
CA HIS A 10 -18.97 104.73 -12.09
C HIS A 10 -18.47 103.32 -12.47
N LEU A 11 -18.30 102.44 -11.47
CA LEU A 11 -18.31 101.00 -11.72
C LEU A 11 -19.76 100.55 -11.92
N PRO A 12 -20.12 99.89 -13.04
CA PRO A 12 -21.46 99.34 -13.20
C PRO A 12 -21.72 98.33 -12.08
N ARG A 13 -22.82 98.54 -11.34
CA ARG A 13 -23.29 97.59 -10.32
C ARG A 13 -23.53 96.24 -11.00
N PRO A 14 -22.98 95.12 -10.47
CA PRO A 14 -23.25 93.81 -11.05
C PRO A 14 -24.74 93.54 -10.99
N ASP A 15 -25.31 93.22 -12.15
CA ASP A 15 -26.71 92.86 -12.28
C ASP A 15 -26.92 91.45 -11.70
N PHE A 16 -27.39 91.39 -10.45
CA PHE A 16 -27.72 90.16 -9.75
C PHE A 16 -28.95 89.43 -10.32
N THR A 17 -29.54 89.93 -11.42
CA THR A 17 -30.63 89.27 -12.15
C THR A 17 -30.17 88.54 -13.41
N SER A 18 -28.85 88.51 -13.68
CA SER A 18 -28.26 87.65 -14.70
C SER A 18 -28.51 86.16 -14.42
N ASN A 19 -28.76 85.41 -15.49
CA ASN A 19 -29.02 83.96 -15.52
C ASN A 19 -27.93 83.11 -14.79
N GLU A 20 -26.77 83.71 -14.48
CA GLU A 20 -25.68 83.11 -13.70
C GLU A 20 -26.08 82.72 -12.26
N TYR A 21 -27.10 83.35 -11.65
CA TYR A 21 -27.54 83.00 -10.28
C TYR A 21 -28.75 82.05 -10.22
N ALA A 22 -29.36 81.70 -11.36
CA ALA A 22 -30.43 80.70 -11.45
C ALA A 22 -29.89 79.25 -11.34
N GLU A 23 -28.58 79.07 -11.32
CA GLU A 23 -27.93 77.76 -11.30
C GLU A 23 -27.92 77.11 -9.91
N ALA A 24 -27.97 77.87 -8.82
CA ALA A 24 -27.85 77.29 -7.46
C ALA A 24 -29.01 76.35 -7.05
N PRO A 25 -30.29 76.64 -7.35
CA PRO A 25 -31.38 75.67 -7.15
C PRO A 25 -31.29 74.49 -8.12
N ASN A 26 -30.85 74.73 -9.36
CA ASN A 26 -30.75 73.70 -10.40
C ASN A 26 -29.64 72.69 -10.07
N GLN A 27 -28.48 73.16 -9.61
CA GLN A 27 -27.37 72.35 -9.10
C GLN A 27 -27.77 71.49 -7.89
N LYS A 28 -28.61 72.02 -6.98
CA LYS A 28 -29.14 71.24 -5.83
C LYS A 28 -30.09 70.12 -6.28
N ILE A 29 -30.95 70.39 -7.27
CA ILE A 29 -31.86 69.40 -7.84
C ILE A 29 -31.06 68.32 -8.58
N GLU A 30 -30.05 68.72 -9.34
CA GLU A 30 -29.16 67.81 -10.06
C GLU A 30 -28.36 66.94 -9.09
N PHE A 31 -27.77 67.51 -8.03
CA PHE A 31 -27.07 66.76 -6.98
C PHE A 31 -27.99 65.74 -6.29
N ALA A 32 -29.24 66.11 -6.02
CA ALA A 32 -30.21 65.19 -5.44
C ALA A 32 -30.60 64.06 -6.41
N ARG A 33 -30.68 64.34 -7.72
CA ARG A 33 -30.88 63.31 -8.76
C ARG A 33 -29.68 62.36 -8.85
N TRP A 34 -28.48 62.90 -8.92
CA TRP A 34 -27.23 62.12 -8.91
C TRP A 34 -27.10 61.26 -7.66
N ARG A 35 -27.44 61.79 -6.48
CA ARG A 35 -27.46 61.05 -5.22
C ARG A 35 -28.44 59.88 -5.26
N ARG A 36 -29.66 60.09 -5.76
CA ARG A 36 -30.67 59.02 -5.91
C ARG A 36 -30.26 57.94 -6.91
N VAL A 37 -29.59 58.31 -8.01
CA VAL A 37 -29.05 57.34 -8.98
C VAL A 37 -27.97 56.51 -8.31
N ARG A 38 -27.02 57.14 -7.62
CA ARG A 38 -25.94 56.46 -6.89
C ARG A 38 -26.46 55.56 -5.78
N GLU A 39 -27.46 56.00 -5.01
CA GLU A 39 -28.09 55.17 -3.97
C GLU A 39 -28.75 53.91 -4.56
N LYS A 40 -29.39 54.03 -5.73
CA LYS A 40 -29.97 52.88 -6.44
C LYS A 40 -28.90 51.94 -7.00
N GLU A 41 -27.80 52.48 -7.50
CA GLU A 41 -26.66 51.67 -7.97
C GLU A 41 -26.00 50.92 -6.82
N VAL A 42 -25.71 51.59 -5.70
CA VAL A 42 -25.17 50.95 -4.49
C VAL A 42 -26.13 49.89 -3.94
N ALA A 43 -27.45 50.15 -3.96
CA ALA A 43 -28.44 49.16 -3.55
C ALA A 43 -28.44 47.92 -4.46
N ARG A 44 -28.32 48.11 -5.79
CA ARG A 44 -28.23 47.02 -6.77
C ARG A 44 -26.93 46.22 -6.63
N GLU A 45 -25.80 46.90 -6.42
CA GLU A 45 -24.51 46.25 -6.19
C GLU A 45 -24.51 45.46 -4.87
N ALA A 46 -25.09 46.02 -3.80
CA ALA A 46 -25.24 45.33 -2.53
C ALA A 46 -26.14 44.10 -2.64
N GLU A 47 -27.24 44.18 -3.40
CA GLU A 47 -28.13 43.04 -3.67
C GLU A 47 -27.44 41.97 -4.53
N SER A 48 -26.70 42.38 -5.57
CA SER A 48 -25.89 41.47 -6.39
C SER A 48 -24.81 40.76 -5.58
N LEU A 49 -24.16 41.46 -4.66
CA LEU A 49 -23.15 40.87 -3.78
C LEU A 49 -23.78 39.87 -2.81
N ARG A 50 -24.95 40.19 -2.25
CA ARG A 50 -25.71 39.26 -1.39
C ARG A 50 -26.11 38.00 -2.15
N GLN A 51 -26.64 38.13 -3.36
CA GLN A 51 -27.01 37.00 -4.21
C GLN A 51 -25.78 36.15 -4.59
N ALA A 52 -24.65 36.78 -4.92
CA ALA A 52 -23.41 36.07 -5.23
C ALA A 52 -22.87 35.29 -4.01
N VAL A 53 -22.95 35.87 -2.82
CA VAL A 53 -22.56 35.19 -1.56
C VAL A 53 -23.50 34.01 -1.29
N GLU A 54 -24.81 34.20 -1.39
CA GLU A 54 -25.81 33.15 -1.15
C GLU A 54 -25.73 32.01 -2.18
N GLU A 55 -25.50 32.34 -3.46
CA GLU A 55 -25.27 31.33 -4.48
C GLU A 55 -23.94 30.59 -4.25
N GLY A 56 -22.90 31.31 -3.81
CA GLY A 56 -21.61 30.74 -3.43
C GLY A 56 -21.72 29.78 -2.25
N THR A 57 -22.45 30.14 -1.18
CA THR A 57 -22.66 29.26 -0.03
C THR A 57 -23.49 28.05 -0.40
N ARG A 58 -24.52 28.20 -1.24
CA ARG A 58 -25.34 27.08 -1.72
C ARG A 58 -24.53 26.11 -2.59
N LYS A 59 -23.69 26.62 -3.50
CA LYS A 59 -22.78 25.79 -4.32
C LYS A 59 -21.77 25.05 -3.44
N ALA A 60 -21.17 25.72 -2.46
CA ALA A 60 -20.23 25.09 -1.54
C ALA A 60 -20.88 24.00 -0.69
N ALA A 61 -22.11 24.22 -0.21
CA ALA A 61 -22.88 23.22 0.53
C ALA A 61 -23.23 22.01 -0.35
N GLN A 62 -23.65 22.24 -1.59
CA GLN A 62 -23.93 21.15 -2.53
C GLN A 62 -22.66 20.34 -2.81
N GLU A 63 -21.54 21.00 -3.10
CA GLU A 63 -20.28 20.33 -3.39
C GLU A 63 -19.77 19.52 -2.18
N ALA A 64 -19.95 20.02 -0.96
CA ALA A 64 -19.64 19.27 0.26
C ALA A 64 -20.49 17.98 0.38
N THR A 65 -21.78 18.08 0.06
CA THR A 65 -22.71 16.95 0.07
C THR A 65 -22.33 15.93 -1.01
N ASP A 66 -22.07 16.38 -2.22
CA ASP A 66 -21.66 15.54 -3.35
C ASP A 66 -20.34 14.81 -3.04
N ARG A 67 -19.37 15.49 -2.40
CA ARG A 67 -18.11 14.87 -1.95
C ARG A 67 -18.35 13.81 -0.88
N GLU A 68 -19.23 14.06 0.08
CA GLU A 68 -19.54 13.09 1.13
C GLU A 68 -20.24 11.85 0.57
N GLU A 69 -21.16 12.03 -0.38
CA GLU A 69 -21.80 10.93 -1.10
C GLU A 69 -20.80 10.16 -1.97
N ALA A 70 -19.86 10.84 -2.61
CA ALA A 70 -18.76 10.20 -3.34
C ALA A 70 -17.90 9.34 -2.41
N ILE A 71 -17.55 9.83 -1.21
CA ILE A 71 -16.80 9.05 -0.23
C ILE A 71 -17.63 7.85 0.26
N ARG A 72 -18.92 8.03 0.53
CA ARG A 72 -19.81 6.96 1.00
C ARG A 72 -19.98 5.86 -0.06
N THR A 73 -20.14 6.25 -1.31
CA THR A 73 -20.23 5.31 -2.44
C THR A 73 -18.89 4.60 -2.68
N ASP A 74 -17.75 5.30 -2.57
CA ASP A 74 -16.42 4.68 -2.66
C ASP A 74 -16.18 3.69 -1.51
N LYS A 75 -16.56 4.05 -0.27
CA LYS A 75 -16.53 3.15 0.89
C LYS A 75 -17.35 1.89 0.69
N LYS A 76 -18.54 2.02 0.10
CA LYS A 76 -19.42 0.87 -0.20
C LYS A 76 -18.84 -0.01 -1.31
N LYS A 77 -18.22 0.59 -2.33
CA LYS A 77 -17.63 -0.12 -3.47
C LYS A 77 -16.31 -0.80 -3.12
N TYR A 78 -15.51 -0.19 -2.25
CA TYR A 78 -14.17 -0.63 -1.89
C TYR A 78 -13.99 -0.72 -0.37
N PRO A 79 -14.72 -1.61 0.33
CA PRO A 79 -14.64 -1.71 1.79
C PRO A 79 -13.19 -1.91 2.27
N ASN A 80 -12.41 -2.74 1.56
CA ASN A 80 -11.01 -3.04 1.89
C ASN A 80 -10.08 -1.82 1.87
N LYS A 81 -10.36 -0.79 1.05
CA LYS A 81 -9.56 0.45 0.99
C LYS A 81 -9.70 1.29 2.26
N TYR A 82 -10.83 1.13 2.96
CA TYR A 82 -11.18 1.91 4.14
C TYR A 82 -11.12 1.11 5.45
N THR A 83 -10.81 -0.18 5.38
CA THR A 83 -10.54 -1.00 6.56
C THR A 83 -9.29 -0.49 7.27
N PRO A 84 -9.36 -0.12 8.55
CA PRO A 84 -8.18 0.29 9.31
C PRO A 84 -7.14 -0.82 9.33
N ILE A 85 -5.94 -0.53 8.83
CA ILE A 85 -4.80 -1.44 8.91
C ILE A 85 -4.17 -1.25 10.29
N VAL A 86 -4.24 -2.29 11.13
CA VAL A 86 -3.55 -2.28 12.43
C VAL A 86 -2.06 -2.38 12.17
N MET A 87 -1.34 -1.28 12.38
CA MET A 87 0.11 -1.25 12.27
C MET A 87 0.71 -1.89 13.52
N GLY A 88 1.17 -3.14 13.39
CA GLY A 88 2.00 -3.78 14.41
C GLY A 88 3.39 -3.12 14.50
N PRO A 89 4.19 -3.48 15.51
CA PRO A 89 5.59 -3.06 15.57
C PRO A 89 6.32 -3.46 14.28
N PRO A 90 7.29 -2.66 13.78
CA PRO A 90 8.09 -3.02 12.62
C PRO A 90 8.70 -4.41 12.80
N PRO A 91 8.64 -5.29 11.79
CA PRO A 91 9.25 -6.61 11.89
C PRO A 91 10.75 -6.46 12.19
N THR A 92 11.20 -7.02 13.31
CA THR A 92 12.64 -7.06 13.67
C THR A 92 13.42 -7.97 12.71
N HIS A 93 12.73 -8.92 12.08
CA HIS A 93 13.29 -9.84 11.12
C HIS A 93 12.37 -9.90 9.91
N ARG A 94 12.99 -10.05 8.74
CA ARG A 94 12.27 -10.25 7.49
C ARG A 94 11.50 -11.60 7.55
N PRO A 95 10.22 -11.66 7.15
CA PRO A 95 9.52 -12.94 7.13
C PRO A 95 10.14 -13.84 6.05
N ASP A 96 10.75 -14.92 6.50
CA ASP A 96 11.29 -16.01 5.68
C ASP A 96 10.12 -16.87 5.19
N ILE A 97 9.47 -16.46 4.09
CA ILE A 97 8.33 -17.19 3.51
C ILE A 97 8.87 -18.28 2.57
N PRO A 98 8.64 -19.57 2.85
CA PRO A 98 9.04 -20.66 1.96
C PRO A 98 8.26 -20.64 0.64
N SER A 99 8.75 -21.35 -0.36
CA SER A 99 8.04 -21.52 -1.63
C SER A 99 6.65 -22.14 -1.43
N ALA A 100 5.70 -21.88 -2.34
CA ALA A 100 4.35 -22.48 -2.27
C ALA A 100 4.41 -24.02 -2.32
N TYR A 101 5.37 -24.58 -3.07
CA TYR A 101 5.68 -26.01 -3.03
C TYR A 101 6.02 -26.50 -1.61
N ALA A 102 6.94 -25.80 -0.92
CA ALA A 102 7.37 -26.16 0.43
C ALA A 102 6.23 -26.01 1.45
N GLN A 103 5.46 -24.92 1.36
CA GLN A 103 4.28 -24.71 2.21
C GLN A 103 3.24 -25.83 2.05
N ARG A 104 2.98 -26.27 0.81
CA ARG A 104 2.07 -27.40 0.54
C ARG A 104 2.60 -28.70 1.17
N LYS A 105 3.87 -29.03 0.93
CA LYS A 105 4.51 -30.24 1.48
C LYS A 105 4.45 -30.27 3.01
N LEU A 106 4.73 -29.13 3.65
CA LEU A 106 4.61 -28.98 5.10
C LEU A 106 3.16 -29.16 5.57
N LYS A 107 2.18 -28.55 4.90
CA LYS A 107 0.77 -28.71 5.26
C LYS A 107 0.27 -30.16 5.13
N GLU A 108 0.75 -30.86 4.12
CA GLU A 108 0.42 -32.27 3.87
C GLU A 108 1.14 -33.24 4.83
N GLY A 109 2.12 -32.77 5.61
CA GLY A 109 2.87 -33.63 6.52
C GLY A 109 3.85 -34.57 5.81
N VAL A 110 4.24 -34.24 4.56
CA VAL A 110 5.07 -35.07 3.69
C VAL A 110 6.49 -34.51 3.55
N TYR A 111 7.36 -35.26 2.86
CA TYR A 111 8.79 -34.94 2.81
C TYR A 111 9.01 -33.59 2.18
N LEU A 112 9.77 -32.78 2.88
CA LEU A 112 10.32 -31.55 2.35
C LEU A 112 11.84 -31.62 2.49
N GLU A 113 12.52 -31.53 1.36
CA GLU A 113 13.97 -31.36 1.35
C GLU A 113 14.34 -30.09 2.11
N MET A 114 15.36 -30.19 2.96
CA MET A 114 15.73 -29.09 3.86
C MET A 114 16.17 -27.85 3.09
N TRP A 115 16.74 -28.00 1.89
CA TRP A 115 17.16 -26.87 1.06
C TRP A 115 16.09 -25.79 0.89
N TYR A 116 14.80 -26.14 0.82
CA TYR A 116 13.72 -25.15 0.67
C TYR A 116 13.57 -24.18 1.85
N LEU A 117 14.09 -24.55 3.01
CA LEU A 117 14.12 -23.72 4.22
C LEU A 117 15.52 -23.17 4.52
N SER A 118 16.50 -23.44 3.65
CA SER A 118 17.80 -22.79 3.70
C SER A 118 17.71 -21.34 3.24
N HIS A 119 18.73 -20.53 3.54
CA HIS A 119 18.79 -19.14 3.06
C HIS A 119 18.68 -19.07 1.52
N GLU A 120 19.37 -19.96 0.80
CA GLU A 120 19.33 -20.02 -0.66
C GLU A 120 17.93 -20.38 -1.18
N GLY A 121 17.29 -21.40 -0.58
CA GLY A 121 15.94 -21.80 -0.97
C GLY A 121 14.89 -20.73 -0.70
N LEU A 122 15.02 -20.00 0.40
CA LEU A 122 14.15 -18.87 0.76
C LEU A 122 14.34 -17.68 -0.21
N ASP A 123 15.58 -17.37 -0.58
CA ASP A 123 15.84 -16.33 -1.58
C ASP A 123 15.36 -16.73 -2.97
N ALA A 124 15.51 -18.01 -3.36
CA ALA A 124 14.96 -18.55 -4.60
C ALA A 124 13.43 -18.44 -4.62
N ALA A 125 12.76 -18.80 -3.51
CA ALA A 125 11.31 -18.67 -3.37
C ALA A 125 10.85 -17.21 -3.53
N LYS A 126 11.58 -16.26 -2.93
CA LYS A 126 11.30 -14.83 -3.06
C LYS A 126 11.41 -14.36 -4.52
N GLN A 127 12.46 -14.77 -5.23
CA GLN A 127 12.65 -14.38 -6.63
C GLN A 127 11.52 -14.92 -7.52
N ALA A 128 11.13 -16.18 -7.31
CA ALA A 128 10.04 -16.81 -8.05
C ALA A 128 8.69 -16.13 -7.80
N ALA A 129 8.41 -15.72 -6.56
CA ALA A 129 7.18 -15.01 -6.21
C ALA A 129 7.01 -13.67 -6.95
N GLY A 130 8.10 -13.03 -7.37
CA GLY A 130 8.06 -11.78 -8.15
C GLY A 130 7.88 -11.98 -9.66
N GLN A 131 8.07 -13.19 -10.18
CA GLN A 131 8.13 -13.47 -11.62
C GLN A 131 6.90 -14.21 -12.17
N LEU A 132 6.20 -14.99 -11.34
CA LEU A 132 5.09 -15.83 -11.76
C LEU A 132 3.75 -15.21 -11.37
N SER A 133 2.82 -15.17 -12.33
CA SER A 133 1.39 -15.06 -11.99
C SER A 133 1.03 -16.32 -11.20
N GLU A 134 0.73 -16.15 -9.90
CA GLU A 134 0.40 -17.24 -8.98
C GLU A 134 -0.75 -18.14 -9.51
N ASP A 135 -1.59 -17.58 -10.39
CA ASP A 135 -2.77 -18.19 -11.00
C ASP A 135 -2.52 -18.89 -12.36
N ALA A 136 -1.28 -18.87 -12.87
CA ALA A 136 -0.97 -19.57 -14.11
C ALA A 136 -1.02 -21.10 -13.89
N LEU A 137 -1.81 -21.82 -14.68
CA LEU A 137 -1.93 -23.28 -14.58
C LEU A 137 -0.97 -23.98 -15.54
N HIS A 138 -0.23 -24.98 -15.05
CA HIS A 138 0.54 -25.90 -15.87
C HIS A 138 -0.13 -27.27 -15.91
N PRO A 139 -0.20 -27.90 -17.10
CA PRO A 139 -0.67 -29.28 -17.21
C PRO A 139 0.40 -30.24 -16.67
N ILE A 140 -0.03 -31.18 -15.82
CA ILE A 140 0.71 -32.36 -15.40
C ILE A 140 0.10 -33.55 -16.12
N LEU A 141 0.92 -34.30 -16.86
CA LEU A 141 0.50 -35.55 -17.48
C LEU A 141 0.79 -36.72 -16.54
N ASN A 142 -0.24 -37.47 -16.16
CA ASN A 142 -0.05 -38.74 -15.48
C ASN A 142 0.42 -39.79 -16.50
N ALA A 143 1.68 -40.20 -16.41
CA ALA A 143 2.28 -41.15 -17.35
C ALA A 143 1.64 -42.55 -17.31
N ALA A 144 0.95 -42.91 -16.22
CA ALA A 144 0.31 -44.22 -16.06
C ALA A 144 -1.13 -44.25 -16.57
N THR A 145 -1.89 -43.16 -16.41
CA THR A 145 -3.32 -43.10 -16.80
C THR A 145 -3.57 -42.27 -18.06
N GLY A 146 -2.60 -41.48 -18.51
CA GLY A 146 -2.76 -40.52 -19.62
C GLY A 146 -3.60 -39.29 -19.25
N GLU A 147 -4.04 -39.18 -18.00
CA GLU A 147 -4.89 -38.09 -17.52
C GLU A 147 -4.07 -36.80 -17.34
N THR A 148 -4.63 -35.67 -17.75
CA THR A 148 -4.01 -34.35 -17.57
C THR A 148 -4.65 -33.64 -16.38
N SER A 149 -3.88 -33.40 -15.32
CA SER A 149 -4.30 -32.56 -14.20
C SER A 149 -3.67 -31.17 -14.32
N TRP A 150 -4.30 -30.16 -13.73
CA TRP A 150 -3.82 -28.78 -13.77
C TRP A 150 -3.31 -28.38 -12.40
N MET A 151 -2.08 -27.87 -12.32
CA MET A 151 -1.52 -27.33 -11.08
C MET A 151 -1.12 -25.86 -11.25
N PRO A 152 -1.24 -25.03 -10.20
CA PRO A 152 -0.64 -23.71 -10.20
C PRO A 152 0.87 -23.77 -10.50
N ALA A 153 1.38 -22.82 -11.27
CA ALA A 153 2.79 -22.69 -11.60
C ALA A 153 3.66 -22.59 -10.35
N SER A 154 3.16 -21.90 -9.34
CA SER A 154 3.77 -21.75 -8.01
C SER A 154 3.94 -23.08 -7.27
N ALA A 155 3.13 -24.09 -7.61
CA ALA A 155 3.14 -25.40 -6.96
C ALA A 155 4.06 -26.41 -7.66
N LYS A 156 4.60 -26.06 -8.85
CA LYS A 156 5.53 -26.92 -9.59
C LYS A 156 6.93 -26.76 -9.01
N ARG A 157 7.55 -27.90 -8.72
CA ARG A 157 8.97 -27.98 -8.38
C ARG A 157 9.81 -27.83 -9.65
N ASP A 158 10.82 -26.96 -9.63
CA ASP A 158 11.88 -26.99 -10.64
C ASP A 158 12.88 -28.08 -10.25
N PRO A 159 12.98 -29.18 -11.04
CA PRO A 159 13.81 -30.34 -10.72
C PRO A 159 15.32 -30.05 -10.68
N HIS A 160 15.78 -28.91 -11.20
CA HIS A 160 17.20 -28.53 -11.21
C HIS A 160 17.55 -27.39 -10.25
N SER A 161 16.57 -26.88 -9.49
CA SER A 161 16.78 -25.67 -8.67
C SER A 161 17.24 -25.91 -7.24
N PHE A 162 17.25 -27.15 -6.74
CA PHE A 162 17.43 -27.43 -5.31
C PHE A 162 18.59 -28.40 -5.03
N LYS A 163 19.22 -28.27 -3.84
CA LYS A 163 20.21 -29.23 -3.33
C LYS A 163 19.52 -30.36 -2.57
N ARG A 164 20.02 -31.58 -2.70
CA ARG A 164 19.58 -32.71 -1.86
C ARG A 164 20.13 -32.54 -0.45
N ASP A 165 19.49 -33.17 0.53
CA ASP A 165 19.89 -33.07 1.94
C ASP A 165 21.33 -33.53 2.17
N GLU A 166 21.81 -34.55 1.44
CA GLU A 166 23.20 -35.02 1.52
C GLU A 166 24.24 -34.07 0.89
N ASP A 167 23.79 -33.11 0.08
CA ASP A 167 24.64 -32.17 -0.65
C ASP A 167 24.63 -30.77 0.01
N LEU A 168 23.95 -30.61 1.16
CA LEU A 168 24.00 -29.40 1.97
C LEU A 168 25.38 -29.23 2.62
N SER A 169 25.78 -27.99 2.86
CA SER A 169 26.86 -27.70 3.81
C SER A 169 26.35 -27.81 5.25
N TRP A 170 27.25 -27.99 6.22
CA TRP A 170 26.85 -28.00 7.62
C TRP A 170 26.17 -26.70 8.09
N ASP A 171 26.61 -25.54 7.61
CA ASP A 171 26.00 -24.25 7.95
C ASP A 171 24.56 -24.17 7.45
N GLU A 172 24.33 -24.61 6.20
CA GLU A 172 22.98 -24.71 5.63
C GLU A 172 22.13 -25.69 6.44
N PHE A 173 22.65 -26.89 6.74
CA PHE A 173 21.93 -27.89 7.53
C PHE A 173 21.56 -27.35 8.93
N SER A 174 22.55 -26.90 9.69
CA SER A 174 22.38 -26.43 11.07
C SER A 174 21.50 -25.18 11.17
N GLY A 175 21.61 -24.26 10.22
CA GLY A 175 20.73 -23.10 10.12
C GLY A 175 19.30 -23.45 9.69
N THR A 176 19.10 -24.57 9.01
CA THR A 176 17.79 -24.99 8.51
C THR A 176 17.00 -25.83 9.52
N VAL A 177 17.65 -26.64 10.35
CA VAL A 177 17.02 -27.42 11.43
C VAL A 177 15.99 -26.60 12.25
N PRO A 178 16.35 -25.45 12.86
CA PRO A 178 15.39 -24.69 13.66
C PRO A 178 14.23 -24.14 12.82
N ARG A 179 14.50 -23.73 11.56
CA ARG A 179 13.45 -23.26 10.65
C ARG A 179 12.46 -24.37 10.31
N MET A 180 12.95 -25.59 10.08
CA MET A 180 12.10 -26.76 9.81
C MET A 180 11.19 -27.07 10.99
N LEU A 181 11.72 -27.12 12.22
CA LEU A 181 10.90 -27.37 13.41
C LEU A 181 9.81 -26.32 13.61
N ILE A 182 10.15 -25.04 13.43
CA ILE A 182 9.18 -23.93 13.48
C ILE A 182 8.12 -24.08 12.38
N ALA A 183 8.53 -24.42 11.15
CA ALA A 183 7.62 -24.60 10.03
C ALA A 183 6.66 -25.78 10.23
N MET A 184 7.12 -26.88 10.83
CA MET A 184 6.30 -28.03 11.21
C MET A 184 5.27 -27.64 12.29
N GLN A 185 5.68 -26.87 13.30
CA GLN A 185 4.79 -26.35 14.32
C GLN A 185 3.71 -25.44 13.73
N HIS A 186 4.08 -24.50 12.85
CA HIS A 186 3.13 -23.63 12.17
C HIS A 186 2.19 -24.38 11.22
N SER A 187 2.61 -25.54 10.72
CA SER A 187 1.80 -26.41 9.86
C SER A 187 1.01 -27.46 10.66
N SER A 188 0.93 -27.32 11.98
CA SER A 188 0.16 -28.19 12.88
C SER A 188 0.54 -29.67 12.79
N TRP A 189 1.84 -29.97 12.62
CA TRP A 189 2.31 -31.35 12.73
C TRP A 189 2.06 -31.89 14.15
N PRO A 190 1.78 -33.20 14.31
CA PRO A 190 1.67 -33.81 15.64
C PRO A 190 2.92 -33.54 16.49
N THR A 191 2.72 -33.16 17.76
CA THR A 191 3.79 -32.80 18.68
C THR A 191 4.83 -33.92 18.81
N GLU A 192 4.38 -35.17 18.86
CA GLU A 192 5.24 -36.35 18.96
C GLU A 192 6.19 -36.47 17.75
N ARG A 193 5.73 -36.04 16.56
CA ARG A 193 6.59 -35.99 15.37
C ARG A 193 7.62 -34.88 15.49
N ILE A 194 7.20 -33.68 15.90
CA ILE A 194 8.12 -32.54 16.05
C ILE A 194 9.21 -32.88 17.07
N GLU A 195 8.85 -33.49 18.21
CA GLU A 195 9.80 -33.94 19.24
C GLU A 195 10.76 -34.99 18.72
N MET A 196 10.28 -35.96 17.94
CA MET A 196 11.12 -36.99 17.30
C MET A 196 12.19 -36.37 16.38
N PHE A 197 11.80 -35.41 15.53
CA PHE A 197 12.73 -34.71 14.65
C PHE A 197 13.69 -33.81 15.44
N ALA A 198 13.21 -33.13 16.48
CA ALA A 198 14.04 -32.30 17.34
C ALA A 198 15.13 -33.11 18.07
N ASP A 199 14.77 -34.28 18.62
CA ASP A 199 15.73 -35.19 19.27
C ASP A 199 16.76 -35.74 18.26
N PHE A 200 16.29 -36.16 17.08
CA PHE A 200 17.15 -36.67 16.03
C PHE A 200 18.18 -35.64 15.54
N TRP A 201 17.72 -34.45 15.14
CA TRP A 201 18.62 -33.39 14.68
C TRP A 201 19.49 -32.87 15.81
N GLY A 202 18.98 -32.79 17.05
CA GLY A 202 19.78 -32.45 18.22
C GLY A 202 20.96 -33.39 18.44
N LYS A 203 20.76 -34.71 18.26
CA LYS A 203 21.82 -35.72 18.34
C LYS A 203 22.86 -35.56 17.23
N ILE A 204 22.45 -35.23 16.01
CA ILE A 204 23.38 -34.99 14.90
C ILE A 204 24.19 -33.70 15.14
N LEU A 205 23.52 -32.61 15.50
CA LEU A 205 24.16 -31.31 15.76
C LEU A 205 25.13 -31.35 16.94
N SER A 206 24.91 -32.25 17.88
CA SER A 206 25.78 -32.46 19.05
C SER A 206 26.79 -33.60 18.86
N HIS A 207 26.86 -34.21 17.67
CA HIS A 207 27.69 -35.39 17.44
C HIS A 207 29.18 -35.03 17.39
N SER A 208 30.05 -35.86 17.98
CA SER A 208 31.48 -35.59 18.06
C SER A 208 32.18 -35.51 16.70
N LEU A 209 31.66 -36.20 15.69
CA LEU A 209 32.18 -36.14 14.31
C LEU A 209 32.10 -34.75 13.68
N TRP A 210 31.20 -33.88 14.15
CA TRP A 210 31.18 -32.48 13.72
C TRP A 210 32.45 -31.71 14.15
N LEU A 211 33.04 -32.08 15.29
CA LEU A 211 34.29 -31.49 15.77
C LEU A 211 35.53 -32.09 15.09
N SER A 212 35.34 -33.06 14.19
CA SER A 212 36.44 -33.66 13.45
C SER A 212 37.04 -32.66 12.46
N THR A 213 38.35 -32.72 12.27
CA THR A 213 39.05 -31.94 11.25
C THR A 213 38.91 -32.52 9.85
N ARG A 214 38.24 -33.68 9.70
CA ARG A 214 38.09 -34.38 8.43
C ARG A 214 36.74 -34.05 7.79
N LEU A 215 36.77 -33.50 6.59
CA LEU A 215 35.57 -33.20 5.80
C LEU A 215 34.65 -34.41 5.54
N ILE A 216 35.22 -35.62 5.53
CA ILE A 216 34.43 -36.85 5.32
C ILE A 216 33.51 -37.18 6.50
N ASP A 217 33.87 -36.74 7.70
CA ASP A 217 33.11 -37.04 8.92
C ASP A 217 31.83 -36.17 8.96
N GLU A 218 31.93 -34.89 8.59
CA GLU A 218 30.78 -34.01 8.35
C GLU A 218 29.85 -34.61 7.28
N LYS A 219 30.42 -35.00 6.14
CA LYS A 219 29.64 -35.60 5.04
C LYS A 219 28.95 -36.89 5.45
N THR A 220 29.55 -37.67 6.34
CA THR A 220 28.96 -38.90 6.87
C THR A 220 27.70 -38.59 7.69
N LEU A 221 27.72 -37.53 8.50
CA LEU A 221 26.54 -37.10 9.25
C LEU A 221 25.40 -36.63 8.34
N LEU A 222 25.73 -35.85 7.29
CA LEU A 222 24.74 -35.37 6.32
C LEU A 222 24.14 -36.49 5.46
N LEU A 223 24.94 -37.48 5.09
CA LEU A 223 24.46 -38.68 4.40
C LEU A 223 23.50 -39.48 5.30
N TYR A 224 23.88 -39.69 6.56
CA TYR A 224 23.05 -40.39 7.54
C TYR A 224 21.71 -39.66 7.76
N GLN A 225 21.76 -38.34 8.00
CA GLN A 225 20.61 -37.45 8.04
C GLN A 225 19.67 -37.68 6.87
N ALA A 226 20.18 -37.53 5.65
CA ALA A 226 19.39 -37.59 4.43
C ALA A 226 18.73 -38.97 4.24
N GLU A 227 19.46 -40.05 4.58
CA GLU A 227 18.93 -41.40 4.53
C GLU A 227 17.80 -41.63 5.54
N GLN A 228 17.98 -41.20 6.80
CA GLN A 228 16.94 -41.35 7.83
C GLN A 228 15.67 -40.56 7.47
N CYS A 229 15.80 -39.32 7.00
CA CYS A 229 14.65 -38.51 6.59
C CYS A 229 13.87 -39.17 5.43
N ARG A 230 14.55 -39.71 4.42
CA ARG A 230 13.91 -40.47 3.34
C ARG A 230 13.23 -41.76 3.84
N ASN A 231 13.91 -42.52 4.70
CA ASN A 231 13.39 -43.77 5.25
C ASN A 231 12.12 -43.54 6.09
N TRP A 232 12.05 -42.44 6.84
CA TRP A 232 10.84 -42.08 7.56
C TRP A 232 9.69 -41.77 6.62
N HIS A 233 9.96 -41.13 5.48
CA HIS A 233 8.91 -40.89 4.50
C HIS A 233 8.34 -42.14 3.88
N TYR A 234 9.20 -43.08 3.48
CA TYR A 234 8.73 -44.37 2.97
C TYR A 234 7.84 -45.11 4.00
N LYS A 235 8.16 -44.99 5.30
CA LYS A 235 7.36 -45.60 6.37
C LYS A 235 6.05 -44.84 6.62
N MET A 236 6.04 -43.51 6.44
CA MET A 236 4.86 -42.68 6.64
C MET A 236 3.86 -42.75 5.48
N GLU A 237 4.31 -42.92 4.24
CA GLU A 237 3.43 -43.09 3.07
C GLU A 237 2.80 -44.49 2.99
N ALA A 238 3.34 -45.46 3.74
CA ALA A 238 2.86 -46.84 3.78
C ALA A 238 1.80 -47.12 4.86
N GLN A 239 1.39 -46.12 5.65
CA GLN A 239 0.35 -46.21 6.68
C GLN A 239 -0.92 -45.48 6.26
#